data_AF-A0A9C7UZ17-F1
#
_entry.id   AF-A0A9C7UZ17-F1
#
_cell.length_a   1.000
_cell.length_b   1.000
_cell.length_c   1.000
_cell.angle_alpha   90.00
_cell.angle_beta   90.00
_cell.angle_gamma   90.00
#
_symmetry.space_group_name_H-M   'P 1'
#
loop_
_entity.id
_entity.type
_entity.pdbx_description
1 polymer ?
#
loop_
_entity_poly.entity_id
_entity_poly.type
_entity_poly.pdbx_seq_one_letter_code
_entity_poly.pdbx_strand_id
1 'polypeptide(L)'
;MEEYVEYLSHSPGDTARIAAEVTSRLKAGDIILYEGDMGAGKTTFTKGIAAALGITDPVTSPTFALVNEYPEGRIPLFHFDLYRIDSYDDLYAIGFLDYLDRGGIIAAEWSENIEGLEQELSGDSSRTILKIRIEKSGETERCIKVSGQIICPQCSGEVVRAKVVKTGETVRVCEDCGALWTGVCISADNADTFTNYMESKGLKPFCNELEDREYL
;
A
#
# COMPACT_ATOMS: atom_id res chain seq x y z
N MET A 1 -0.06 -2.66 16.93
CA MET A 1 0.15 -1.38 16.24
C MET A 1 0.46 -1.72 14.80
N GLU A 2 -0.33 -1.19 13.87
CA GLU A 2 -0.08 -1.33 12.42
C GLU A 2 1.27 -0.66 12.12
N GLU A 3 2.18 -1.35 11.43
CA GLU A 3 3.46 -0.75 11.04
C GLU A 3 3.25 0.16 9.83
N TYR A 4 3.86 1.34 9.88
CA TYR A 4 3.81 2.31 8.80
C TYR A 4 5.17 2.97 8.59
N VAL A 5 5.40 3.46 7.39
CA VAL A 5 6.45 4.45 7.10
C VAL A 5 5.85 5.84 7.26
N GLU A 6 6.52 6.70 8.02
CA GLU A 6 6.10 8.08 8.24
C GLU A 6 6.89 9.05 7.36
N TYR A 7 6.17 9.96 6.71
CA TYR A 7 6.72 11.05 5.93
C TYR A 7 6.21 12.38 6.47
N LEU A 8 7.12 13.35 6.60
CA LEU A 8 6.78 14.73 6.91
C LEU A 8 6.79 15.54 5.60
N SER A 9 5.68 16.21 5.33
CA SER A 9 5.49 17.06 4.15
C SER A 9 5.26 18.48 4.61
N HIS A 10 6.09 19.44 4.19
CA HIS A 10 5.94 20.85 4.57
C HIS A 10 5.19 21.68 3.52
N SER A 11 4.97 21.10 2.34
CA SER A 11 4.35 21.76 1.19
C SER A 11 3.60 20.77 0.29
N PRO A 12 2.71 21.26 -0.60
CA PRO A 12 2.13 20.42 -1.66
C PRO A 12 3.19 19.78 -2.58
N GLY A 13 4.34 20.44 -2.77
CA GLY A 13 5.45 19.88 -3.53
C GLY A 13 6.09 18.66 -2.85
N ASP A 14 6.23 18.69 -1.52
CA ASP A 14 6.70 17.54 -0.76
C ASP A 14 5.70 16.38 -0.84
N THR A 15 4.40 16.68 -0.70
CA THR A 15 3.33 15.69 -0.85
C THR A 15 3.40 15.02 -2.22
N ALA A 16 3.61 15.79 -3.30
CA ALA A 16 3.74 15.25 -4.65
C ALA A 16 4.99 14.37 -4.81
N ARG A 17 6.12 14.75 -4.21
CA ARG A 17 7.35 13.95 -4.22
C ARG A 17 7.17 12.62 -3.47
N ILE A 18 6.51 12.65 -2.32
CA ILE A 18 6.20 11.44 -1.53
C ILE A 18 5.24 10.54 -2.33
N ALA A 19 4.21 11.12 -2.95
CA ALA A 19 3.31 10.38 -3.80
C ALA A 19 4.05 9.68 -4.95
N ALA A 20 4.95 10.38 -5.65
CA ALA A 20 5.75 9.79 -6.71
C ALA A 20 6.65 8.63 -6.23
N GLU A 21 7.25 8.75 -5.03
CA GLU A 21 8.01 7.67 -4.40
C GLU A 21 7.12 6.44 -4.17
N VAL A 22 5.91 6.63 -3.63
CA VAL A 22 4.94 5.55 -3.43
C VAL A 22 4.52 4.95 -4.77
N THR A 23 4.18 5.77 -5.78
CA THR A 23 3.77 5.30 -7.12
C THR A 23 4.84 4.46 -7.80
N SER A 24 6.13 4.76 -7.58
CA SER A 24 7.23 4.01 -8.20
C SER A 24 7.24 2.53 -7.83
N ARG A 25 6.56 2.17 -6.72
CA ARG A 25 6.44 0.80 -6.21
C ARG A 25 5.13 0.13 -6.62
N LEU A 26 4.17 0.90 -7.17
CA LEU A 26 2.86 0.41 -7.57
C LEU A 26 2.86 -0.24 -8.96
N LYS A 27 2.07 -1.30 -9.08
CA LYS A 27 1.78 -2.07 -10.28
C LYS A 27 0.29 -1.95 -10.65
N ALA A 28 -0.02 -2.40 -11.86
CA ALA A 28 -1.41 -2.53 -12.30
C ALA A 28 -2.16 -3.48 -11.35
N GLY A 29 -3.38 -3.10 -10.94
CA GLY A 29 -4.19 -3.85 -9.98
C GLY A 29 -4.00 -3.44 -8.51
N ASP A 30 -2.98 -2.64 -8.20
CA ASP A 30 -2.77 -2.18 -6.81
C ASP A 30 -3.84 -1.19 -6.36
N ILE A 31 -4.08 -1.17 -5.05
CA ILE A 31 -5.12 -0.36 -4.41
C ILE A 31 -4.48 0.53 -3.34
N ILE A 32 -4.89 1.80 -3.35
CA ILE A 32 -4.57 2.79 -2.32
C ILE A 32 -5.86 3.16 -1.61
N LEU A 33 -5.89 2.94 -0.30
CA LEU A 33 -6.97 3.31 0.61
C LEU A 33 -6.54 4.53 1.41
N TYR A 34 -7.14 5.69 1.15
CA TYR A 34 -6.81 6.93 1.86
C TYR A 34 -7.72 7.19 3.04
N GLU A 35 -7.09 7.50 4.17
CA GLU A 35 -7.75 7.97 5.37
C GLU A 35 -7.29 9.38 5.75
N GLY A 36 -8.20 10.14 6.37
CA GLY A 36 -7.86 11.41 7.00
C GLY A 36 -8.93 12.48 6.82
N ASP A 37 -8.82 13.55 7.59
CA ASP A 37 -9.86 14.57 7.66
C ASP A 37 -10.10 15.32 6.35
N MET A 38 -11.21 16.06 6.31
CA MET A 38 -11.51 16.98 5.22
C MET A 38 -10.36 17.99 5.03
N GLY A 39 -9.87 18.09 3.79
CA GLY A 39 -8.73 18.94 3.45
C GLY A 39 -7.37 18.46 4.00
N ALA A 40 -7.27 17.22 4.49
CA ALA A 40 -5.97 16.64 4.88
C ALA A 40 -5.00 16.56 3.70
N GLY A 41 -5.49 16.42 2.47
CA GLY A 41 -4.66 16.38 1.26
C GLY A 41 -4.71 15.07 0.50
N LYS A 42 -5.70 14.21 0.76
CA LYS A 42 -5.95 12.95 0.02
C LYS A 42 -5.93 13.17 -1.50
N THR A 43 -6.79 14.06 -2.03
CA THR A 43 -6.78 14.45 -3.45
C THR A 43 -5.45 15.05 -3.93
N THR A 44 -4.74 15.78 -3.09
CA THR A 44 -3.40 16.33 -3.43
C THR A 44 -2.38 15.20 -3.60
N PHE A 45 -2.48 14.15 -2.77
CA PHE A 45 -1.67 12.96 -2.91
C PHE A 45 -2.02 12.21 -4.20
N THR A 46 -3.31 12.02 -4.49
CA THR A 46 -3.79 11.40 -5.74
C THR A 46 -3.31 12.14 -6.99
N LYS A 47 -3.28 13.48 -6.96
CA LYS A 47 -2.66 14.30 -8.02
C LYS A 47 -1.18 13.95 -8.24
N GLY A 48 -0.44 13.73 -7.16
CA GLY A 48 0.95 13.29 -7.20
C GLY A 48 1.09 11.90 -7.82
N ILE A 49 0.21 10.95 -7.46
CA ILE A 49 0.15 9.62 -8.09
C ILE A 49 -0.08 9.74 -9.59
N ALA A 50 -1.11 10.50 -9.99
CA ALA A 50 -1.47 10.68 -11.39
C ALA A 50 -0.31 11.27 -12.21
N ALA A 51 0.32 12.32 -11.70
CA ALA A 51 1.48 12.93 -12.34
C ALA A 51 2.64 11.93 -12.50
N ALA A 52 2.91 11.11 -11.48
CA ALA A 52 3.95 10.07 -11.53
C ALA A 52 3.62 8.92 -12.50
N LEU A 53 2.33 8.67 -12.76
CA LEU A 53 1.87 7.76 -13.82
C LEU A 53 1.90 8.38 -15.23
N GLY A 54 2.16 9.68 -15.34
CA GLY A 54 2.14 10.41 -16.61
C GLY A 54 0.74 10.83 -17.06
N ILE A 55 -0.25 10.82 -16.17
CA ILE A 55 -1.59 11.37 -16.44
C ILE A 55 -1.48 12.90 -16.50
N THR A 56 -1.91 13.49 -17.61
CA THR A 56 -1.92 14.94 -17.82
C THR A 56 -3.27 15.59 -17.55
N ASP A 57 -4.32 14.79 -17.42
CA ASP A 57 -5.67 15.29 -17.15
C ASP A 57 -5.77 15.95 -15.77
N PRO A 58 -6.62 16.98 -15.63
CA PRO A 58 -6.88 17.59 -14.34
C PRO A 58 -7.48 16.59 -13.35
N VAL A 59 -6.73 16.27 -12.30
CA VAL A 59 -7.24 15.42 -11.21
C VAL A 59 -8.01 16.26 -10.19
N THR A 60 -9.25 15.89 -9.94
CA THR A 60 -10.15 16.54 -8.97
C THR A 60 -10.89 15.47 -8.18
N SER A 61 -11.26 15.76 -6.94
CA SER A 61 -12.04 14.81 -6.14
C SER A 61 -13.40 14.55 -6.81
N PRO A 62 -13.78 13.29 -7.03
CA PRO A 62 -15.04 12.91 -7.66
C PRO A 62 -16.21 12.88 -6.66
N THR A 63 -16.30 13.82 -5.70
CA THR A 63 -17.34 13.76 -4.63
C THR A 63 -18.78 13.52 -5.12
N PHE A 64 -19.13 14.00 -6.32
CA PHE A 64 -20.45 13.76 -6.93
C PHE A 64 -20.46 12.64 -7.97
N ALA A 65 -19.35 12.41 -8.67
CA ALA A 65 -19.24 11.36 -9.69
C ALA A 65 -18.97 9.98 -9.07
N LEU A 66 -18.59 9.94 -7.79
CA LEU A 66 -18.10 8.79 -7.02
C LEU A 66 -16.76 8.23 -7.52
N VAL A 67 -16.54 8.24 -8.83
CA VAL A 67 -15.30 7.85 -9.48
C VAL A 67 -14.94 8.79 -10.63
N ASN A 68 -13.67 9.12 -10.75
CA ASN A 68 -13.06 9.67 -11.95
C ASN A 68 -12.10 8.64 -12.55
N GLU A 69 -12.18 8.45 -13.86
CA GLU A 69 -11.28 7.55 -14.59
C GLU A 69 -10.23 8.35 -15.36
N TYR A 70 -8.98 7.93 -15.22
CA TYR A 70 -7.85 8.47 -15.97
C TYR A 70 -7.20 7.31 -16.73
N PRO A 71 -7.71 6.99 -17.94
CA PRO A 71 -7.24 5.83 -18.71
C PRO A 71 -5.87 6.06 -19.36
N GLU A 72 -5.46 7.32 -19.51
CA GLU A 72 -4.21 7.73 -20.12
C GLU A 72 -3.05 7.67 -19.11
N GLY A 73 -1.82 7.41 -19.57
CA GLY A 73 -0.65 7.24 -18.70
C GLY A 73 -0.06 5.83 -18.76
N ARG A 74 0.91 5.53 -17.90
CA ARG A 74 1.59 4.21 -17.86
C ARG A 74 0.68 3.10 -17.34
N ILE A 75 -0.18 3.41 -16.38
CA ILE A 75 -1.19 2.53 -15.79
C ILE A 75 -2.45 3.38 -15.59
N PRO A 76 -3.66 2.91 -15.96
CA PRO A 76 -4.89 3.62 -15.68
C PRO A 76 -5.06 3.91 -14.18
N LEU A 77 -5.60 5.07 -13.83
CA LEU A 77 -5.94 5.42 -12.46
C LEU A 77 -7.45 5.56 -12.31
N PHE A 78 -8.02 4.85 -11.33
CA PHE A 78 -9.41 4.97 -10.93
C PHE A 78 -9.47 5.65 -9.57
N HIS A 79 -9.83 6.92 -9.56
CA HIS A 79 -9.91 7.72 -8.35
C HIS A 79 -11.33 7.65 -7.82
N PHE A 80 -11.53 7.05 -6.65
CA PHE A 80 -12.81 6.98 -5.95
C PHE A 80 -12.87 7.97 -4.80
N ASP A 81 -14.06 8.47 -4.50
CA ASP A 81 -14.39 9.25 -3.32
C ASP A 81 -15.61 8.62 -2.63
N LEU A 82 -15.35 7.92 -1.51
CA LEU A 82 -16.34 7.13 -0.78
C LEU A 82 -17.02 7.94 0.34
N TYR A 83 -16.89 9.27 0.34
CA TYR A 83 -17.46 10.13 1.38
C TYR A 83 -18.97 9.98 1.54
N ARG A 84 -19.69 9.60 0.48
CA ARG A 84 -21.15 9.44 0.44
C ARG A 84 -21.63 7.99 0.34
N ILE A 85 -20.72 7.04 0.51
CA ILE A 85 -21.03 5.62 0.48
C ILE A 85 -21.03 5.14 1.94
N ASP A 86 -22.17 4.62 2.37
CA ASP A 86 -22.42 4.32 3.79
C ASP A 86 -22.26 2.83 4.12
N SER A 87 -22.09 1.97 3.11
CA SER A 87 -21.97 0.52 3.30
C SER A 87 -21.22 -0.17 2.16
N TYR A 88 -20.76 -1.40 2.42
CA TYR A 88 -20.17 -2.26 1.39
C TYR A 88 -21.19 -2.64 0.30
N ASP A 89 -22.47 -2.79 0.65
CA ASP A 89 -23.55 -3.05 -0.32
C ASP A 89 -23.74 -1.87 -1.28
N ASP A 90 -23.65 -0.62 -0.79
CA ASP A 90 -23.69 0.56 -1.64
C ASP A 90 -22.43 0.65 -2.54
N LEU A 91 -21.26 0.30 -1.99
CA LEU A 91 -20.01 0.21 -2.75
C LEU A 91 -20.11 -0.82 -3.88
N TYR A 92 -20.73 -1.97 -3.60
CA TYR A 92 -21.02 -3.00 -4.59
C TYR A 92 -21.99 -2.50 -5.66
N ALA A 93 -23.06 -1.80 -5.26
CA ALA A 93 -24.09 -1.29 -6.17
C ALA A 93 -23.56 -0.24 -7.17
N ILE A 94 -22.50 0.51 -6.81
CA ILE A 94 -21.85 1.47 -7.72
C ILE A 94 -20.83 0.81 -8.65
N GLY A 95 -20.70 -0.51 -8.60
CA GLY A 95 -19.82 -1.29 -9.47
C GLY A 95 -18.34 -1.21 -9.11
N PHE A 96 -17.99 -0.88 -7.85
CA PHE A 96 -16.59 -0.76 -7.42
C PHE A 96 -15.76 -2.01 -7.74
N LEU A 97 -16.32 -3.21 -7.49
CA LEU A 97 -15.61 -4.47 -7.72
C LEU A 97 -15.27 -4.70 -9.20
N ASP A 98 -16.07 -4.18 -10.13
CA ASP A 98 -15.80 -4.31 -11.56
C ASP A 98 -14.50 -3.61 -11.97
N TYR A 99 -14.03 -2.64 -11.18
CA TYR A 99 -12.77 -1.93 -11.45
C TYR A 99 -11.52 -2.73 -11.07
N LEU A 100 -11.65 -3.72 -10.18
CA LEU A 100 -10.55 -4.58 -9.77
C LEU A 100 -9.99 -5.36 -10.98
N ASP A 101 -10.87 -5.76 -11.90
CA ASP A 101 -10.51 -6.55 -13.09
C ASP A 101 -10.04 -5.69 -14.27
N ARG A 102 -10.09 -4.35 -14.16
CA ARG A 102 -9.73 -3.43 -15.24
C ARG A 102 -8.22 -3.15 -15.34
N GLY A 103 -7.41 -3.69 -14.42
CA GLY A 103 -5.95 -3.59 -14.45
C GLY A 103 -5.39 -2.17 -14.24
N GLY A 104 -6.17 -1.29 -13.61
CA GLY A 104 -5.70 0.03 -13.19
C GLY A 104 -5.25 0.05 -11.73
N ILE A 105 -4.71 1.17 -11.28
CA ILE A 105 -4.55 1.47 -9.85
C ILE A 105 -5.86 2.07 -9.35
N ILE A 106 -6.37 1.57 -8.22
CA ILE A 106 -7.50 2.18 -7.52
C ILE A 106 -6.96 3.10 -6.42
N ALA A 107 -7.47 4.32 -6.36
CA ALA A 107 -7.15 5.32 -5.35
C ALA A 107 -8.46 5.74 -4.67
N ALA A 108 -8.80 5.17 -3.52
CA ALA A 108 -10.08 5.38 -2.85
C ALA A 108 -9.93 6.31 -1.65
N GLU A 109 -10.50 7.52 -1.75
CA GLU A 109 -10.63 8.42 -0.62
C GLU A 109 -11.79 8.01 0.30
N TRP A 110 -11.62 8.23 1.61
CA TRP A 110 -12.63 7.90 2.63
C TRP A 110 -12.90 6.41 2.74
N SER A 111 -11.87 5.60 2.54
CA SER A 111 -11.96 4.14 2.67
C SER A 111 -12.40 3.69 4.07
N GLU A 112 -12.14 4.52 5.11
CA GLU A 112 -12.57 4.29 6.49
C GLU A 112 -14.10 4.28 6.67
N ASN A 113 -14.87 4.79 5.71
CA ASN A 113 -16.34 4.74 5.76
C ASN A 113 -16.88 3.34 5.49
N ILE A 114 -16.11 2.48 4.80
CA ILE A 114 -16.55 1.15 4.41
C ILE A 114 -15.92 0.13 5.35
N GLU A 115 -16.68 -0.28 6.36
CA GLU A 115 -16.25 -1.31 7.30
C GLU A 115 -15.91 -2.62 6.57
N GLY A 116 -14.78 -3.23 6.91
CA GLY A 116 -14.37 -4.50 6.31
C GLY A 116 -13.72 -4.39 4.91
N LEU A 117 -13.66 -3.20 4.30
CA LEU A 117 -13.19 -3.05 2.92
C LEU A 117 -11.78 -3.62 2.69
N GLU A 118 -10.85 -3.34 3.60
CA GLU A 118 -9.48 -3.87 3.52
C GLU A 118 -9.48 -5.41 3.55
N GLN A 119 -10.28 -6.02 4.44
CA GLN A 119 -10.39 -7.46 4.59
C GLN A 119 -10.98 -8.13 3.35
N GLU A 120 -12.04 -7.55 2.78
CA GLU A 120 -12.67 -8.03 1.56
C GLU A 120 -11.70 -7.97 0.36
N LEU A 121 -10.91 -6.90 0.27
CA LEU A 121 -9.94 -6.72 -0.82
C LEU A 121 -8.69 -7.60 -0.66
N SER A 122 -8.30 -7.92 0.57
CA SER A 122 -7.10 -8.72 0.89
C SER A 122 -7.22 -10.20 0.55
N GLY A 123 -8.39 -10.65 0.08
CA GLY A 123 -8.62 -12.05 -0.30
C GLY A 123 -7.86 -12.51 -1.57
N ASP A 124 -7.28 -11.57 -2.33
CA ASP A 124 -6.45 -11.84 -3.50
C ASP A 124 -5.02 -11.36 -3.25
N SER A 125 -4.08 -12.29 -3.07
CA SER A 125 -2.67 -12.00 -2.81
C SER A 125 -1.90 -11.46 -4.03
N SER A 126 -2.54 -11.38 -5.20
CA SER A 126 -1.89 -10.86 -6.42
C SER A 126 -1.83 -9.34 -6.50
N ARG A 127 -2.48 -8.62 -5.58
CA ARG A 127 -2.56 -7.15 -5.55
C ARG A 127 -2.04 -6.56 -4.25
N THR A 128 -1.36 -5.42 -4.35
CA THR A 128 -0.94 -4.66 -3.17
C THR A 128 -2.10 -3.81 -2.67
N ILE A 129 -2.37 -3.83 -1.37
CA ILE A 129 -3.22 -2.83 -0.72
C ILE A 129 -2.35 -1.95 0.16
N LEU A 130 -2.25 -0.67 -0.19
CA LEU A 130 -1.60 0.35 0.62
C LEU A 130 -2.65 1.21 1.32
N LYS A 131 -2.48 1.44 2.60
CA LYS A 131 -3.22 2.41 3.38
C LYS A 131 -2.39 3.66 3.58
N ILE A 132 -2.96 4.81 3.21
CA ILE A 132 -2.30 6.10 3.33
C ILE A 132 -3.15 7.00 4.21
N ARG A 133 -2.70 7.18 5.45
CA ARG A 133 -3.31 8.11 6.39
C ARG A 133 -2.61 9.46 6.32
N ILE A 134 -3.38 10.53 6.13
CA ILE A 134 -2.86 11.90 6.05
C ILE A 134 -3.42 12.74 7.19
N GLU A 135 -2.54 13.24 8.04
CA GLU A 135 -2.87 14.07 9.21
C GLU A 135 -2.30 15.49 9.02
N LYS A 136 -3.06 16.50 9.44
CA LYS A 136 -2.57 17.89 9.45
C LYS A 136 -1.68 18.09 10.69
N SER A 137 -0.42 18.49 10.48
CA SER A 137 0.52 18.83 11.57
C SER A 137 0.76 20.34 11.68
N GLY A 138 0.30 21.11 10.70
CA GLY A 138 0.37 22.57 10.63
C GLY A 138 -0.49 23.12 9.49
N GLU A 139 -0.35 24.41 9.17
CA GLU A 139 -1.13 25.04 8.09
C GLU A 139 -0.82 24.37 6.74
N THR A 140 0.45 24.30 6.36
CA THR A 140 0.93 23.63 5.14
C THR A 140 1.51 22.24 5.39
N GLU A 141 1.69 21.87 6.66
CA GLU A 141 2.40 20.65 7.04
C GLU A 141 1.46 19.45 7.18
N ARG A 142 1.91 18.29 6.70
CA ARG A 142 1.20 17.02 6.79
C ARG A 142 2.14 15.93 7.32
N CYS A 143 1.59 15.07 8.15
CA CYS A 143 2.17 13.77 8.47
C CYS A 143 1.45 12.72 7.61
N ILE A 144 2.20 12.00 6.77
CA ILE A 144 1.68 10.98 5.87
C ILE A 144 2.22 9.64 6.32
N LYS A 145 1.32 8.73 6.71
CA LYS A 145 1.65 7.39 7.18
C LYS A 145 1.21 6.39 6.12
N VAL A 146 2.14 5.57 5.66
CA VAL A 146 1.89 4.54 4.64
C VAL A 146 2.06 3.16 5.27
N SER A 147 0.99 2.38 5.34
CA SER A 147 0.95 0.99 5.79
C SER A 147 0.37 0.09 4.69
N GLY A 148 0.40 -1.23 4.85
CA GLY A 148 -0.20 -2.17 3.90
C GLY A 148 0.63 -3.40 3.59
N GLN A 149 0.13 -4.23 2.67
CA GLN A 149 0.75 -5.48 2.25
C GLN A 149 2.05 -5.17 1.52
N ILE A 150 3.17 -5.74 1.97
CA ILE A 150 4.45 -5.47 1.34
C ILE A 150 4.68 -6.55 0.31
N ILE A 151 4.79 -6.17 -0.96
CA ILE A 151 5.04 -7.12 -2.03
C ILE A 151 6.54 -7.31 -2.22
N CYS A 152 6.94 -8.57 -2.38
CA CYS A 152 8.31 -8.97 -2.58
C CYS A 152 8.84 -8.39 -3.89
N PRO A 153 9.91 -7.58 -3.87
CA PRO A 153 10.48 -6.98 -5.08
C PRO A 153 11.17 -8.01 -5.99
N GLN A 154 11.44 -9.23 -5.50
CA GLN A 154 12.10 -10.29 -6.26
C GLN A 154 11.13 -11.18 -7.02
N CYS A 155 9.95 -11.49 -6.45
CA CYS A 155 9.00 -12.43 -7.06
C CYS A 155 7.56 -11.94 -7.11
N SER A 156 7.25 -10.76 -6.56
CA SER A 156 5.90 -10.25 -6.36
C SER A 156 5.02 -11.04 -5.39
N GLY A 157 5.59 -12.01 -4.65
CA GLY A 157 4.90 -12.71 -3.58
C GLY A 157 4.67 -11.87 -2.34
N GLU A 158 3.79 -12.32 -1.46
CA GLU A 158 3.47 -11.63 -0.21
C GLU A 158 4.69 -11.63 0.74
N VAL A 159 4.98 -10.47 1.35
CA VAL A 159 5.97 -10.34 2.41
C VAL A 159 5.27 -10.16 3.74
N VAL A 160 5.41 -11.17 4.59
CA VAL A 160 4.86 -11.20 5.95
C VAL A 160 5.93 -10.81 6.96
N ARG A 161 5.47 -10.32 8.12
CA ARG A 161 6.34 -10.05 9.26
C ARG A 161 6.47 -11.31 10.11
N ALA A 162 7.69 -11.73 10.40
CA ALA A 162 7.96 -12.84 11.30
C ALA A 162 8.84 -12.40 12.47
N LYS A 163 8.75 -13.13 13.58
CA LYS A 163 9.62 -12.94 14.75
C LYS A 163 10.51 -14.17 14.88
N VAL A 164 11.82 -13.96 14.87
CA VAL A 164 12.78 -15.03 15.10
C VAL A 164 12.74 -15.40 16.58
N VAL A 165 12.22 -16.58 16.91
CA VAL A 165 11.97 -17.00 18.30
C VAL A 165 13.22 -16.91 19.17
N LYS A 166 14.37 -17.28 18.60
CA LYS A 166 15.64 -17.40 19.33
C LYS A 166 16.33 -16.08 19.61
N THR A 167 16.23 -15.10 18.71
CA THR A 167 16.86 -13.78 18.85
C THR A 167 15.88 -12.71 19.31
N GLY A 168 14.57 -12.94 19.12
CA GLY A 168 13.52 -11.96 19.31
C GLY A 168 13.46 -10.88 18.21
N GLU A 169 14.35 -10.94 17.22
CA GLU A 169 14.40 -9.99 16.11
C GLU A 169 13.12 -10.11 15.25
N THR A 170 12.61 -8.95 14.83
CA THR A 170 11.58 -8.89 13.78
C THR A 170 12.27 -8.95 12.43
N VAL A 171 11.81 -9.82 11.54
CA VAL A 171 12.20 -9.88 10.14
C VAL A 171 10.97 -9.81 9.26
N ARG A 172 11.17 -9.53 7.97
CA ARG A 172 10.14 -9.62 6.94
C ARG A 172 10.54 -10.70 5.95
N VAL A 173 9.65 -11.62 5.63
CA VAL A 173 9.92 -12.78 4.78
C VAL A 173 8.90 -12.84 3.66
N CYS A 174 9.38 -13.04 2.43
CA CYS A 174 8.50 -13.39 1.33
C CYS A 174 8.10 -14.87 1.46
N GLU A 175 6.81 -15.14 1.52
CA GLU A 175 6.30 -16.51 1.66
C GLU A 175 6.56 -17.37 0.41
N ASP A 176 6.63 -16.74 -0.77
CA ASP A 176 6.81 -17.45 -2.03
C ASP A 176 8.26 -17.81 -2.33
N CYS A 177 9.19 -16.87 -2.11
CA CYS A 177 10.60 -17.07 -2.49
C CYS A 177 11.57 -17.15 -1.32
N GLY A 178 11.08 -17.00 -0.07
CA GLY A 178 11.91 -17.07 1.14
C GLY A 178 12.90 -15.91 1.30
N ALA A 179 12.77 -14.86 0.50
CA ALA A 179 13.55 -13.65 0.60
C ALA A 179 13.30 -12.96 1.94
N LEU A 180 14.37 -12.51 2.60
CA LEU A 180 14.34 -12.01 3.96
C LEU A 180 14.93 -10.61 4.04
N TRP A 181 14.24 -9.72 4.76
CA TRP A 181 14.69 -8.37 5.07
C TRP A 181 14.72 -8.16 6.59
N THR A 182 15.84 -7.65 7.08
CA THR A 182 16.05 -7.30 8.50
C THR A 182 15.86 -5.80 8.76
N GLY A 183 15.89 -4.98 7.70
CA GLY A 183 15.69 -3.54 7.74
C GLY A 183 14.24 -3.12 7.51
N VAL A 184 13.95 -1.83 7.73
CA VAL A 184 12.62 -1.24 7.52
C VAL A 184 12.28 -1.12 6.03
N CYS A 185 13.29 -0.96 5.17
CA CYS A 185 13.11 -0.83 3.72
C CYS A 185 13.18 -2.21 3.04
N ILE A 186 12.25 -2.48 2.12
CA ILE A 186 12.22 -3.70 1.30
C ILE A 186 12.57 -3.33 -0.14
N SER A 187 13.63 -3.93 -0.67
CA SER A 187 14.09 -3.80 -2.06
C SER A 187 14.84 -5.08 -2.49
N ALA A 188 15.02 -5.30 -3.79
CA ALA A 188 15.81 -6.44 -4.25
C ALA A 188 17.29 -6.36 -3.82
N ASP A 189 17.82 -5.13 -3.70
CA ASP A 189 19.24 -4.87 -3.42
C ASP A 189 19.64 -5.13 -1.96
N ASN A 190 18.67 -5.23 -1.06
CA ASN A 190 18.89 -5.49 0.35
C ASN A 190 18.19 -6.75 0.87
N ALA A 191 17.75 -7.61 -0.06
CA ALA A 191 17.21 -8.92 0.26
C ALA A 191 18.35 -9.90 0.60
N ASP A 192 18.20 -10.64 1.69
CA ASP A 192 19.05 -11.80 2.00
C ASP A 192 18.22 -13.09 1.88
N THR A 193 18.89 -14.24 1.85
CA THR A 193 18.17 -15.52 1.95
C THR A 193 17.99 -15.90 3.42
N PHE A 194 16.90 -16.60 3.74
CA PHE A 194 16.68 -17.10 5.10
C PHE A 194 17.89 -17.91 5.63
N THR A 195 18.48 -18.75 4.78
CA THR A 195 19.68 -19.54 5.11
C THR A 195 20.87 -18.66 5.50
N ASN A 196 21.22 -17.68 4.68
CA ASN A 196 22.34 -16.77 4.95
C ASN A 196 22.12 -15.96 6.23
N TYR A 197 20.90 -15.46 6.43
CA TYR A 197 20.56 -14.71 7.63
C TYR A 197 20.77 -15.56 8.89
N MET A 198 20.28 -16.80 8.89
CA MET A 198 20.43 -17.71 10.04
C MET A 198 21.89 -18.03 10.34
N GLU A 199 22.68 -18.33 9.30
CA GLU A 199 24.12 -18.58 9.44
C GLU A 199 24.86 -17.36 10.01
N SER A 200 24.50 -16.15 9.56
CA SER A 200 25.10 -14.90 10.07
C SER A 200 24.84 -14.66 11.56
N LYS A 201 23.76 -15.25 12.11
CA LYS A 201 23.39 -15.17 13.53
C LYS A 201 23.92 -16.37 14.34
N GLY A 202 24.74 -17.23 13.75
CA GLY A 202 25.23 -18.45 14.41
C GLY A 202 24.14 -19.48 14.67
N LEU A 203 23.05 -19.42 13.89
CA LEU A 203 21.92 -20.34 13.96
C LEU A 203 22.07 -21.40 12.85
N LYS A 204 21.60 -22.61 13.13
CA LYS A 204 21.49 -23.63 12.08
C LYS A 204 20.19 -23.38 11.32
N PRO A 205 20.21 -23.28 9.99
CA PRO A 205 18.98 -23.12 9.21
C PRO A 205 18.09 -24.35 9.43
N PHE A 206 16.94 -24.14 10.05
CA PHE A 206 15.83 -25.09 10.17
C PHE A 206 14.57 -24.31 9.83
N CYS A 207 13.73 -24.84 8.93
CA CYS A 207 12.48 -24.20 8.52
C CYS A 207 11.50 -23.95 9.69
N ASN A 208 11.72 -24.57 10.84
CA ASN A 208 10.86 -24.44 12.03
C ASN A 208 11.21 -23.27 12.98
N GLU A 209 12.24 -22.46 12.72
CA GLU A 209 12.54 -21.28 13.57
C GLU A 209 11.74 -20.02 13.18
N LEU A 210 11.04 -20.07 12.05
CA LEU A 210 10.11 -19.05 11.58
C LEU A 210 8.78 -19.72 11.25
N GLU A 211 7.93 -19.94 12.25
CA GLU A 211 6.48 -19.74 12.21
C GLU A 211 5.75 -20.53 13.32
N ASP A 212 4.58 -20.01 13.70
CA ASP A 212 3.45 -20.80 14.21
C ASP A 212 2.80 -21.67 13.09
N ARG A 213 3.54 -22.10 12.06
CA ARG A 213 3.09 -23.03 11.03
C ARG A 213 4.25 -23.89 10.55
N GLU A 214 4.10 -25.18 10.84
CA GLU A 214 5.02 -26.25 10.45
C GLU A 214 4.94 -26.48 8.94
N TYR A 215 6.09 -26.47 8.26
CA TYR A 215 6.22 -27.08 6.94
C TYR A 215 7.44 -28.02 6.96
N LEU A 216 7.15 -29.32 6.81
CA LEU A 216 8.04 -30.49 6.88
C LEU A 216 9.23 -30.42 5.90
#